data_AF-A0A532EH37-F1
#
_entry.id   AF-A0A532EH37-F1
#
_cell.length_a   1.000
_cell.length_b   1.000
_cell.length_c   1.000
_cell.angle_alpha   90.00
_cell.angle_beta   90.00
_cell.angle_gamma   90.00
#
_symmetry.space_group_name_H-M   'P 1'
#
loop_
_entity.id
_entity.type
_entity.pdbx_description
1 polymer ?
#
loop_
_entity_poly.entity_id
_entity_poly.type
_entity_poly.pdbx_seq_one_letter_code
_entity_poly.pdbx_strand_id
1 'polypeptide(L)'
;MRDSATSSTDACILKVVVGSHAHGLAGPESDKDYRSVFVLPTAELFRVGFKYQGTRMMKEEADETSWEIGHFLQLALQGHPLVLETLVAPVVTMDDWGAELRQLFPRLWSAQAAHESFLNYCDNQRKKMLEKKDGRPAKYAAAYVRVLFNLCELLERGTFSIRISETPV
;
A
#
# COMPACT_ATOMS: atom_id res chain seq x y z
N MET A 1 -16.54 -28.23 -27.32
CA MET A 1 -16.44 -27.90 -25.89
C MET A 1 -15.52 -26.70 -25.76
N ARG A 2 -16.03 -25.57 -25.29
CA ARG A 2 -15.21 -24.41 -24.93
C ARG A 2 -14.72 -24.69 -23.51
N ASP A 3 -13.44 -24.99 -23.36
CA ASP A 3 -12.82 -25.09 -22.05
C ASP A 3 -12.88 -23.72 -21.39
N SER A 4 -13.70 -23.63 -20.34
CA SER A 4 -13.75 -22.51 -19.42
C SER A 4 -12.38 -22.35 -18.78
N ALA A 5 -11.76 -21.21 -19.03
CA ALA A 5 -10.49 -20.79 -18.46
C ALA A 5 -10.44 -21.05 -16.95
N THR A 6 -9.56 -21.95 -16.53
CA THR A 6 -9.08 -21.98 -15.14
C THR A 6 -8.37 -20.65 -14.92
N SER A 7 -8.98 -19.71 -14.20
CA SER A 7 -8.36 -18.42 -13.90
C SER A 7 -7.08 -18.68 -13.10
N SER A 8 -5.94 -18.17 -13.58
CA SER A 8 -4.67 -18.19 -12.86
C SER A 8 -4.90 -17.70 -11.44
N THR A 9 -4.92 -18.64 -10.48
CA THR A 9 -5.31 -18.34 -9.09
C THR A 9 -4.10 -17.77 -8.39
N ASP A 10 -3.86 -16.49 -8.60
CA ASP A 10 -2.90 -15.75 -7.79
C ASP A 10 -3.39 -15.77 -6.34
N ALA A 11 -2.59 -16.34 -5.46
CA ALA A 11 -2.93 -16.45 -4.05
C ALA A 11 -2.68 -15.09 -3.40
N CYS A 12 -3.75 -14.35 -3.13
CA CYS A 12 -3.69 -13.16 -2.27
C CYS A 12 -3.37 -13.60 -0.85
N ILE A 13 -2.19 -13.23 -0.35
CA ILE A 13 -1.70 -13.61 0.98
C ILE A 13 -2.05 -12.56 2.06
N LEU A 14 -2.23 -11.31 1.64
CA LEU A 14 -2.57 -10.19 2.52
C LEU A 14 -3.46 -9.19 1.76
N LYS A 15 -4.59 -8.82 2.37
CA LYS A 15 -5.44 -7.71 1.91
C LYS A 15 -5.76 -6.80 3.10
N VAL A 16 -5.62 -5.50 2.90
CA VAL A 16 -5.83 -4.49 3.93
C VAL A 16 -6.72 -3.36 3.43
N VAL A 17 -7.41 -2.71 4.37
CA VAL A 17 -8.14 -1.47 4.10
C VAL A 17 -7.18 -0.31 4.15
N VAL A 18 -7.28 0.60 3.18
CA VAL A 18 -6.57 1.89 3.17
C VAL A 18 -7.55 3.04 2.95
N GLY A 19 -7.04 4.24 2.72
CA GLY A 19 -7.88 5.39 2.38
C GLY A 19 -8.66 5.95 3.56
N SER A 20 -9.76 6.67 3.27
CA SER A 20 -10.55 7.37 4.29
C SER A 20 -11.05 6.43 5.40
N HIS A 21 -11.40 5.19 5.06
CA HIS A 21 -11.81 4.16 6.01
C HIS A 21 -10.70 3.79 7.00
N ALA A 22 -9.49 3.53 6.51
CA ALA A 22 -8.35 3.20 7.38
C ALA A 22 -7.90 4.40 8.21
N HIS A 23 -8.02 5.61 7.65
CA HIS A 23 -7.64 6.86 8.29
C HIS A 23 -8.65 7.38 9.32
N GLY A 24 -9.86 6.79 9.40
CA GLY A 24 -10.94 7.27 10.28
C GLY A 24 -11.68 8.52 9.77
N LEU A 25 -11.58 8.79 8.47
CA LEU A 25 -12.18 9.96 7.79
C LEU A 25 -13.38 9.61 6.90
N ALA A 26 -13.86 8.37 6.94
CA ALA A 26 -14.94 7.91 6.08
C ALA A 26 -16.29 8.51 6.49
N GLY A 27 -16.98 9.13 5.52
CA GLY A 27 -18.40 9.46 5.60
C GLY A 27 -19.29 8.39 4.92
N PRO A 28 -20.62 8.54 4.92
CA PRO A 28 -21.56 7.55 4.39
C PRO A 28 -21.33 7.18 2.91
N GLU A 29 -20.87 8.14 2.11
CA GLU A 29 -20.61 7.99 0.67
C GLU A 29 -19.14 7.71 0.36
N SER A 30 -18.32 7.31 1.35
CA SER A 30 -16.92 7.04 1.11
C SER A 30 -16.74 5.70 0.38
N ASP A 31 -15.95 5.72 -0.69
CA ASP A 31 -15.49 4.52 -1.36
C ASP A 31 -14.51 3.74 -0.49
N LYS A 32 -14.42 2.42 -0.70
CA LYS A 32 -13.45 1.56 -0.02
C LYS A 32 -12.21 1.42 -0.88
N ASP A 33 -11.06 1.73 -0.31
CA ASP A 33 -9.76 1.55 -0.95
C ASP A 33 -9.06 0.33 -0.34
N TYR A 34 -8.48 -0.53 -1.18
CA TYR A 34 -7.76 -1.72 -0.73
C TYR A 34 -6.33 -1.76 -1.25
N ARG A 35 -5.48 -2.41 -0.46
CA ARG A 35 -4.17 -2.86 -0.90
C ARG A 35 -4.00 -4.34 -0.65
N SER A 36 -3.35 -5.02 -1.56
CA SER A 36 -3.11 -6.46 -1.42
C SER A 36 -1.71 -6.87 -1.87
N VAL A 37 -1.26 -8.00 -1.33
CA VAL A 37 -0.03 -8.68 -1.72
C VAL A 37 -0.40 -10.07 -2.17
N PHE A 38 0.13 -10.48 -3.32
CA PHE A 38 -0.14 -11.79 -3.90
C PHE A 38 1.16 -12.49 -4.30
N VAL A 39 1.07 -13.81 -4.41
CA VAL A 39 2.17 -14.65 -4.91
C VAL A 39 1.82 -15.12 -6.31
N LEU A 40 2.69 -14.84 -7.27
CA LEU A 40 2.61 -15.45 -8.60
C LEU A 40 3.06 -16.92 -8.50
N PRO A 41 2.24 -17.89 -8.93
CA PRO A 41 2.70 -19.27 -9.04
C PRO A 41 3.92 -19.36 -9.95
N THR A 42 4.97 -20.07 -9.51
CA THR A 42 6.21 -20.23 -10.28
C THR A 42 5.96 -20.76 -11.70
N ALA A 43 4.95 -21.62 -11.88
CA ALA A 43 4.57 -22.14 -13.18
C ALA A 43 4.13 -21.05 -14.18
N GLU A 44 3.48 -19.97 -13.73
CA GLU A 44 3.07 -18.86 -14.61
C GLU A 44 4.27 -18.11 -15.19
N LEU A 45 5.39 -18.04 -14.45
CA LEU A 45 6.62 -17.39 -14.91
C LEU A 45 7.22 -18.06 -16.16
N PHE A 46 6.93 -19.34 -16.39
CA PHE A 46 7.41 -20.12 -17.53
C PHE A 46 6.41 -20.21 -18.69
N ARG A 47 5.24 -19.57 -18.57
CA ARG A 47 4.22 -19.61 -19.61
C ARG A 47 4.69 -18.84 -20.84
N VAL A 48 4.52 -19.42 -22.03
CA VAL A 48 4.83 -18.74 -23.30
C VAL A 48 4.02 -17.44 -23.40
N GLY A 49 4.70 -16.33 -23.66
CA GLY A 49 4.09 -15.00 -23.75
C GLY A 49 3.72 -14.37 -22.41
N PHE A 50 4.18 -14.92 -21.27
CA PHE A 50 4.00 -14.31 -19.97
C PHE A 50 4.68 -12.93 -19.91
N LYS A 51 3.98 -11.97 -19.28
CA LYS A 51 4.51 -10.63 -18.99
C LYS A 51 4.38 -10.40 -17.50
N TYR A 52 5.52 -10.24 -16.82
CA TYR A 52 5.54 -9.96 -15.39
C TYR A 52 4.85 -8.63 -15.09
N GLN A 53 3.95 -8.65 -14.11
CA GLN A 53 3.23 -7.48 -13.62
C GLN A 53 3.38 -7.40 -12.11
N GLY A 54 4.42 -6.71 -11.65
CA GLY A 54 4.71 -6.55 -10.23
C GLY A 54 3.69 -5.70 -9.49
N THR A 55 3.02 -4.77 -10.18
CA THR A 55 1.92 -3.95 -9.63
C THR A 55 0.69 -4.11 -10.53
N ARG A 56 -0.48 -4.25 -9.91
CA ARG A 56 -1.79 -4.24 -10.57
C ARG A 56 -2.66 -3.18 -9.93
N MET A 57 -3.43 -2.48 -10.76
CA MET A 57 -4.40 -1.48 -10.30
C MET A 57 -5.75 -1.84 -10.90
N MET A 58 -6.74 -2.04 -10.05
CA MET A 58 -8.14 -2.25 -10.43
C MET A 58 -8.95 -1.05 -9.99
N LYS A 59 -9.79 -0.54 -10.89
CA LYS A 59 -10.67 0.61 -10.68
C LYS A 59 -12.07 0.22 -11.14
N GLU A 60 -12.71 -0.64 -10.35
CA GLU A 60 -14.10 -1.07 -10.57
C GLU A 60 -14.97 -0.50 -9.45
N GLU A 61 -15.57 -1.35 -8.61
CA GLU A 61 -16.38 -0.94 -7.45
C GLU A 61 -15.53 -0.40 -6.29
N ALA A 62 -14.25 -0.77 -6.24
CA ALA A 62 -13.28 -0.31 -5.26
C ALA A 62 -11.93 -0.06 -5.94
N ASP A 63 -11.21 0.98 -5.52
CA ASP A 63 -9.83 1.22 -5.94
C ASP A 63 -8.93 0.22 -5.19
N GLU A 64 -8.39 -0.76 -5.92
CA GLU A 64 -7.47 -1.77 -5.38
C GLU A 64 -6.11 -1.70 -6.07
N THR A 65 -5.05 -1.64 -5.26
CA THR A 65 -3.67 -1.78 -5.74
C THR A 65 -3.06 -3.04 -5.15
N SER A 66 -2.58 -3.93 -6.01
CA SER A 66 -2.00 -5.21 -5.62
C SER A 66 -0.55 -5.30 -6.07
N TRP A 67 0.31 -5.87 -5.21
CA TRP A 67 1.71 -6.14 -5.55
C TRP A 67 2.03 -7.61 -5.50
N GLU A 68 2.82 -8.07 -6.47
CA GLU A 68 3.48 -9.36 -6.36
C GLU A 68 4.52 -9.29 -5.23
N ILE A 69 4.64 -10.35 -4.41
CA ILE A 69 5.46 -10.36 -3.19
C ILE A 69 6.91 -9.92 -3.41
N GLY A 70 7.56 -10.37 -4.48
CA GLY A 70 8.92 -9.97 -4.81
C GLY A 70 9.04 -8.45 -5.04
N HIS A 71 8.13 -7.88 -5.85
CA HIS A 71 8.10 -6.44 -6.08
C HIS A 71 7.72 -5.65 -4.82
N PHE A 72 6.77 -6.16 -4.03
CA PHE A 72 6.38 -5.56 -2.76
C PHE A 72 7.58 -5.41 -1.81
N LEU A 73 8.35 -6.49 -1.63
CA LEU A 73 9.54 -6.49 -0.76
C LEU A 73 10.61 -5.53 -1.26
N GLN A 74 10.83 -5.43 -2.58
CA GLN A 74 11.75 -4.45 -3.16
C GLN A 74 11.36 -3.01 -2.82
N LEU A 75 10.07 -2.67 -2.98
CA LEU A 75 9.57 -1.33 -2.65
C LEU A 75 9.63 -1.06 -1.14
N ALA A 76 9.37 -2.08 -0.31
CA ALA A 76 9.46 -1.97 1.13
C ALA A 76 10.90 -1.61 1.55
N LEU A 77 11.90 -2.33 1.03
CA LEU A 77 13.33 -2.07 1.28
C LEU A 77 13.79 -0.68 0.82
N GLN A 78 13.11 -0.11 -0.18
CA GLN A 78 13.31 1.28 -0.62
C GLN A 78 12.57 2.31 0.26
N GLY A 79 11.96 1.88 1.37
CA GLY A 79 11.24 2.74 2.29
C GLY A 79 9.94 3.31 1.74
N HIS A 80 9.31 2.69 0.73
CA HIS A 80 8.14 3.28 0.08
C HIS A 80 6.95 3.43 1.07
N PRO A 81 6.43 4.65 1.32
CA PRO A 81 5.50 4.90 2.44
C PRO A 81 4.23 4.05 2.36
N LEU A 82 3.61 3.99 1.17
CA LEU A 82 2.35 3.26 0.97
C LEU A 82 2.51 1.74 1.09
N VAL A 83 3.71 1.23 0.84
CA VAL A 83 4.03 -0.20 0.93
C VAL A 83 4.25 -0.56 2.39
N LEU A 84 5.05 0.23 3.13
CA LEU A 84 5.21 0.05 4.58
C LEU A 84 3.87 0.21 5.33
N GLU A 85 3.03 1.15 4.91
CA GLU A 85 1.68 1.35 5.45
C GLU A 85 0.82 0.09 5.32
N THR A 86 0.96 -0.66 4.22
CA THR A 86 0.21 -1.90 3.98
C THR A 86 0.48 -2.94 5.07
N LEU A 87 1.70 -2.99 5.61
CA LEU A 87 2.11 -3.95 6.64
C LEU A 87 1.59 -3.63 8.05
N VAL A 88 1.13 -2.40 8.28
CA VAL A 88 0.56 -1.97 9.57
C VAL A 88 -0.95 -1.70 9.48
N ALA A 89 -1.53 -1.85 8.28
CA ALA A 89 -2.93 -1.53 8.04
C ALA A 89 -3.94 -2.54 8.61
N PRO A 90 -5.21 -2.11 8.84
CA PRO A 90 -6.28 -3.00 9.23
C PRO A 90 -6.47 -4.12 8.20
N VAL A 91 -6.37 -5.36 8.67
CA VAL A 91 -6.47 -6.56 7.83
C VAL A 91 -7.92 -6.82 7.43
N VAL A 92 -8.12 -7.13 6.15
CA VAL A 92 -9.37 -7.67 5.60
C VAL A 92 -9.27 -9.19 5.53
N THR A 93 -8.21 -9.69 4.89
CA THR A 93 -7.88 -11.12 4.79
C THR A 93 -6.38 -11.31 4.91
N MET A 94 -5.96 -12.41 5.53
CA MET A 94 -4.56 -12.76 5.70
C MET A 94 -4.44 -14.26 5.91
N ASP A 95 -3.51 -14.89 5.20
CA ASP A 95 -3.11 -16.28 5.44
C ASP A 95 -1.78 -16.33 6.24
N ASP A 96 -1.22 -17.53 6.40
CA ASP A 96 0.03 -17.73 7.14
C ASP A 96 1.21 -16.96 6.51
N TRP A 97 1.28 -16.88 5.17
CA TRP A 97 2.33 -16.16 4.46
C TRP A 97 2.17 -14.65 4.63
N GLY A 98 0.94 -14.14 4.62
CA GLY A 98 0.65 -12.75 4.97
C GLY A 98 1.03 -12.40 6.40
N ALA A 99 0.83 -13.32 7.35
CA ALA A 99 1.24 -13.15 8.73
C ALA A 99 2.78 -13.08 8.86
N GLU A 100 3.51 -13.99 8.21
CA GLU A 100 4.98 -13.96 8.13
C GLU A 100 5.47 -12.65 7.50
N LEU A 101 4.87 -12.23 6.40
CA LEU A 101 5.21 -10.97 5.73
C LEU A 101 5.09 -9.76 6.68
N ARG A 102 4.02 -9.67 7.48
CA ARG A 102 3.86 -8.58 8.44
C ARG A 102 4.90 -8.62 9.57
N GLN A 103 5.33 -9.81 10.00
CA GLN A 103 6.39 -9.95 11.00
C GLN A 103 7.75 -9.44 10.50
N LEU A 104 7.96 -9.39 9.18
CA LEU A 104 9.18 -8.82 8.60
C LEU A 104 9.25 -7.30 8.68
N PHE A 105 8.15 -6.60 9.00
CA PHE A 105 8.10 -5.13 9.00
C PHE A 105 9.32 -4.43 9.63
N PRO A 106 9.81 -4.81 10.84
CA PRO A 106 10.96 -4.14 11.46
C PRO A 106 12.29 -4.32 10.70
N ARG A 107 12.34 -5.22 9.72
CA ARG A 107 13.52 -5.57 8.93
C ARG A 107 13.44 -5.08 7.48
N LEU A 108 12.29 -4.56 7.05
CA LEU A 108 12.02 -4.20 5.66
C LEU A 108 12.33 -2.74 5.34
N TRP A 109 12.96 -1.98 6.23
CA TRP A 109 13.30 -0.58 5.99
C TRP A 109 14.56 -0.18 6.75
N SER A 110 15.17 0.94 6.35
CA SER A 110 16.24 1.60 7.08
C SER A 110 15.87 3.06 7.30
N ALA A 111 16.42 3.69 8.34
CA ALA A 111 16.13 5.10 8.64
C ALA A 111 16.44 6.03 7.44
N GLN A 112 17.54 5.77 6.74
CA GLN A 112 17.93 6.55 5.57
C GLN A 112 16.93 6.37 4.40
N ALA A 113 16.63 5.13 4.02
CA ALA A 113 15.72 4.87 2.89
C ALA A 113 14.30 5.38 3.18
N ALA A 114 13.81 5.18 4.41
CA ALA A 114 12.53 5.72 4.84
C ALA A 114 12.52 7.26 4.79
N HIS A 115 13.53 7.93 5.35
CA HIS A 115 13.61 9.39 5.32
C HIS A 115 13.58 9.95 3.88
N GLU A 116 14.43 9.44 2.99
CA GLU A 116 14.49 9.88 1.59
C GLU A 116 13.16 9.64 0.86
N SER A 117 12.61 8.42 0.97
CA SER A 117 11.41 8.01 0.23
C SER A 117 10.15 8.73 0.72
N PHE A 118 9.99 8.91 2.04
CA PHE A 118 8.87 9.64 2.62
C PHE A 118 8.90 11.12 2.26
N LEU A 119 10.07 11.78 2.32
CA LEU A 119 10.17 13.18 1.91
C LEU A 119 9.88 13.36 0.42
N ASN A 120 10.39 12.49 -0.46
CA ASN A 120 10.07 12.52 -1.88
C ASN A 120 8.56 12.38 -2.14
N TYR A 121 7.89 11.48 -1.40
CA TYR A 121 6.44 11.35 -1.48
C TYR A 121 5.73 12.64 -1.03
N CYS A 122 6.16 13.21 0.09
CA CYS A 122 5.63 14.45 0.63
C CYS A 122 5.80 15.62 -0.36
N ASP A 123 6.97 15.78 -0.97
CA ASP A 123 7.19 16.83 -1.98
C ASP A 123 6.24 16.69 -3.17
N ASN A 124 5.97 15.46 -3.62
CA ASN A 124 4.98 15.19 -4.65
C ASN A 124 3.55 15.56 -4.20
N GLN A 125 3.16 15.28 -2.95
CA GLN A 125 1.85 15.70 -2.44
C GLN A 125 1.74 17.21 -2.30
N ARG A 126 2.80 17.87 -1.81
CA ARG A 126 2.88 19.33 -1.72
C ARG A 126 2.74 19.97 -3.09
N LYS A 127 3.41 19.45 -4.11
CA LYS A 127 3.28 19.91 -5.50
C LYS A 127 1.83 19.81 -5.98
N LYS A 128 1.20 18.64 -5.85
CA LYS A 128 -0.20 18.41 -6.26
C LYS A 128 -1.19 19.31 -5.50
N MET A 129 -0.94 19.56 -4.22
CA MET A 129 -1.72 20.49 -3.40
C MET A 129 -1.65 21.91 -3.95
N LEU A 130 -0.43 22.43 -4.20
CA LEU A 130 -0.21 23.79 -4.69
C LEU A 130 -0.75 23.99 -6.11
N GLU A 131 -0.62 22.97 -6.96
CA GLU A 131 -1.17 22.95 -8.33
C GLU A 131 -2.68 22.70 -8.37
N LYS A 132 -3.33 22.47 -7.21
CA LYS A 132 -4.76 22.13 -7.10
C LYS A 132 -5.16 20.96 -8.01
N LYS A 133 -4.30 19.95 -8.11
CA LYS A 133 -4.54 18.76 -8.95
C LYS A 133 -5.92 18.16 -8.62
N ASP A 134 -6.63 17.71 -9.65
CA ASP A 134 -7.97 17.13 -9.57
C ASP A 134 -9.02 18.01 -8.85
N GLY A 135 -8.74 19.30 -8.63
CA GLY A 135 -9.59 20.21 -7.86
C GLY A 135 -9.69 19.88 -6.36
N ARG A 136 -8.80 19.03 -5.81
CA ARG A 136 -8.89 18.51 -4.43
C ARG A 136 -7.63 18.78 -3.59
N PRO A 137 -7.20 20.05 -3.38
CA PRO A 137 -5.97 20.37 -2.66
C PRO A 137 -5.95 19.86 -1.21
N ALA A 138 -7.09 19.84 -0.52
CA ALA A 138 -7.20 19.33 0.86
C ALA A 138 -6.84 17.84 0.98
N LYS A 139 -7.17 17.02 -0.03
CA LYS A 139 -6.79 15.60 -0.08
C LYS A 139 -5.27 15.44 -0.06
N TYR A 140 -4.58 16.26 -0.84
CA TYR A 140 -3.12 16.25 -0.95
C TYR A 140 -2.43 16.82 0.30
N ALA A 141 -3.02 17.85 0.92
CA ALA A 141 -2.56 18.39 2.19
C ALA A 141 -2.64 17.34 3.33
N ALA A 142 -3.77 16.64 3.43
CA ALA A 142 -3.95 15.58 4.42
C ALA A 142 -2.94 14.43 4.22
N ALA A 143 -2.72 14.02 2.98
CA ALA A 143 -1.71 13.00 2.66
C ALA A 143 -0.28 13.44 3.01
N TYR A 144 0.06 14.71 2.78
CA TYR A 144 1.36 15.29 3.12
C TYR A 144 1.63 15.23 4.63
N VAL A 145 0.73 15.79 5.44
CA VAL A 145 0.90 15.85 6.90
C VAL A 145 0.96 14.46 7.50
N ARG A 146 0.06 13.56 7.06
CA ARG A 146 0.02 12.18 7.53
C ARG A 146 1.30 11.42 7.26
N VAL A 147 1.83 11.49 6.03
CA VAL A 147 3.06 10.74 5.70
C VAL A 147 4.26 11.29 6.46
N LEU A 148 4.35 12.61 6.69
CA LEU A 148 5.38 13.17 7.57
C LEU A 148 5.25 12.67 9.01
N PHE A 149 4.03 12.66 9.57
CA PHE A 149 3.81 12.15 10.92
C PHE A 149 4.18 10.66 11.03
N ASN A 150 3.79 9.85 10.05
CA ASN A 150 4.15 8.44 10.00
C ASN A 150 5.67 8.24 9.91
N LEU A 151 6.40 9.12 9.23
CA LEU A 151 7.86 9.09 9.22
C LEU A 151 8.43 9.35 10.62
N CYS A 152 7.93 10.36 11.33
CA CYS A 152 8.35 10.65 12.69
C CYS A 152 8.12 9.44 13.61
N GLU A 153 6.91 8.86 13.59
CA GLU A 153 6.61 7.66 14.38
C GLU A 153 7.53 6.49 13.99
N LEU A 154 7.74 6.25 12.69
CA LEU A 154 8.60 5.17 12.20
C LEU A 154 10.03 5.31 12.73
N LEU A 155 10.59 6.51 12.67
CA LEU A 155 11.96 6.78 13.12
C LEU A 155 12.10 6.75 14.65
N GLU A 156 11.08 7.20 15.39
CA GLU A 156 11.11 7.24 16.86
C GLU A 156 10.80 5.89 17.50
N ARG A 157 9.86 5.14 16.93
CA ARG A 157 9.24 3.96 17.57
C ARG A 157 9.48 2.66 16.81
N GLY A 158 10.04 2.74 15.60
CA GLY A 158 10.21 1.60 14.71
C GLY A 158 8.92 1.10 14.08
N THR A 159 7.81 1.85 14.21
CA THR A 159 6.48 1.56 13.63
C THR A 159 5.63 2.82 13.61
N PHE A 160 4.47 2.80 12.93
CA PHE A 160 3.56 3.95 12.87
C PHE A 160 2.10 3.52 12.77
N SER A 161 1.22 4.42 13.18
CA SER A 161 -0.23 4.26 13.11
C SER A 161 -0.80 4.78 11.79
N ILE A 162 -1.96 4.27 11.39
CA ILE A 162 -2.65 4.72 10.17
C ILE A 162 -3.76 5.73 10.49
N ARG A 163 -4.32 5.68 11.70
CA ARG A 163 -5.46 6.50 12.06
C ARG A 163 -5.07 7.95 12.27
N ILE A 164 -5.55 8.79 11.36
CA ILE A 164 -5.34 10.24 11.43
C ILE A 164 -6.12 10.85 12.60
N SER A 165 -7.30 10.31 12.92
CA SER A 165 -8.14 10.80 14.03
C SER A 165 -7.46 10.73 15.40
N GLU A 166 -6.45 9.88 15.53
CA GLU A 166 -5.69 9.67 16.78
C GLU A 166 -4.32 10.36 16.72
N THR A 167 -3.99 11.03 15.62
CA THR A 167 -2.77 11.81 15.47
C THR A 167 -2.88 13.09 16.31
N PRO A 168 -2.01 13.32 17.31
CA PRO A 168 -1.95 14.57 18.04
C PRO A 168 -1.34 15.65 17.13
N VAL A 169 -2.19 16.36 16.38
CA VAL A 169 -1.83 17.54 15.57
C VAL A 169 -2.39 18.80 16.22
#